data_AF-A0A350Y1U8-F1
#
_entry.id   AF-A0A350Y1U8-F1
#
_cell.length_a   1.000
_cell.length_b   1.000
_cell.length_c   1.000
_cell.angle_alpha   90.00
_cell.angle_beta   90.00
_cell.angle_gamma   90.00
#
_symmetry.space_group_name_H-M   'P 1'
#
loop_
_entity.id
_entity.type
_entity.pdbx_description
1 polymer ?
#
loop_
_entity_poly.entity_id
_entity_poly.type
_entity_poly.pdbx_seq_one_letter_code
_entity_poly.pdbx_strand_id
1 'polypeptide(L)' 'YTNTNYSLQLSATAAPGSVPSNPGNTLPTAYNIGTLTSPQTFTEFVGNADTVDYYKFSLTETSNVTLLTNGVT' A
#
# COMPACT_ATOMS: atom_id res chain seq x y z
N TYR A 1 -4.19 -31.43 37.32
CA TYR A 1 -3.88 -30.75 36.05
C TYR A 1 -2.80 -31.55 35.34
N THR A 2 -2.95 -31.78 34.04
CA THR A 2 -1.97 -32.51 33.23
C THR A 2 -1.22 -31.54 32.34
N ASN A 3 0.11 -31.60 32.40
CA ASN A 3 0.98 -30.84 31.52
C ASN A 3 0.99 -31.47 30.12
N THR A 4 0.97 -30.65 29.08
CA THR A 4 1.09 -31.10 27.68
C THR A 4 2.28 -30.38 27.06
N ASN A 5 3.19 -31.16 26.48
CA ASN A 5 4.27 -30.61 25.65
C ASN A 5 3.72 -30.29 24.27
N TYR A 6 4.11 -29.15 23.70
CA TYR A 6 3.79 -28.80 22.32
C TYR A 6 5.01 -28.20 21.61
N SER A 7 5.00 -28.28 20.28
CA SER A 7 5.88 -27.50 19.41
C SER A 7 5.02 -26.68 18.46
N LEU A 8 5.34 -25.40 18.34
CA LEU A 8 4.69 -24.46 17.44
C LEU A 8 5.73 -23.97 16.44
N GLN A 9 5.39 -24.03 15.16
CA GLN A 9 6.18 -23.42 14.09
C GLN A 9 5.33 -22.35 13.41
N LEU A 10 5.90 -21.15 13.29
CA LEU A 10 5.31 -20.00 12.62
C LEU A 10 6.21 -19.58 11.46
N SER A 11 5.62 -19.14 10.35
CA SER A 11 6.35 -18.55 9.21
C SER A 11 5.54 -17.40 8.62
N ALA A 12 6.22 -16.36 8.15
CA ALA A 12 5.64 -15.28 7.37
C ALA A 12 6.62 -14.89 6.26
N THR A 13 6.09 -14.50 5.09
CA THR A 13 6.87 -13.85 4.03
C THR A 13 6.67 -12.35 4.18
N ALA A 14 7.76 -11.59 4.28
CA ALA A 14 7.67 -10.14 4.33
C ALA A 14 7.10 -9.62 3.00
N ALA A 15 6.16 -8.68 3.08
CA ALA A 15 5.82 -7.84 1.95
C ALA A 15 7.07 -7.06 1.48
N PRO A 16 7.21 -6.76 0.18
CA PRO A 16 8.17 -5.77 -0.31
C PRO A 16 8.05 -4.49 0.53
N GLY A 17 9.18 -3.81 0.77
CA GLY A 17 9.22 -2.61 1.62
C GLY A 17 8.23 -1.56 1.13
N SER A 18 7.22 -1.28 1.94
CA SER A 18 6.18 -0.30 1.69
C SER A 18 6.68 1.12 1.95
N VAL A 19 6.05 2.12 1.32
CA VAL A 19 6.15 3.53 1.76
C VAL A 19 5.83 3.67 3.26
N PRO A 20 6.17 4.80 3.92
CA PRO A 20 5.93 4.96 5.37
C PRO A 20 4.49 4.73 5.82
N SER A 21 3.52 4.76 4.90
CA SER A 21 2.10 4.50 5.16
C SER A 21 1.45 3.72 4.02
N ASN A 22 0.75 2.66 4.39
CA ASN A 22 -0.06 1.81 3.50
C ASN A 22 -1.16 2.65 2.78
N PRO A 23 -1.29 2.57 1.44
CA PRO A 23 -2.36 3.21 0.66
C PRO A 23 -3.77 2.77 1.05
N GLY A 24 -3.90 1.56 1.56
CA GLY A 24 -5.10 0.98 2.11
C GLY A 24 -6.02 0.44 1.03
N ASN A 25 -6.81 -0.57 1.42
CA ASN A 25 -7.64 -1.36 0.52
C ASN A 25 -9.06 -0.79 0.33
N THR A 26 -9.32 0.42 0.83
CA THR A 26 -10.61 1.10 0.71
C THR A 26 -10.44 2.58 0.40
N LEU A 27 -11.44 3.19 -0.27
CA LEU A 27 -11.42 4.63 -0.58
C LEU A 27 -11.28 5.54 0.67
N PRO A 28 -11.94 5.27 1.81
CA PRO A 28 -11.73 6.07 3.03
C PRO A 28 -10.29 6.02 3.56
N THR A 29 -9.62 4.88 3.42
CA THR A 29 -8.25 4.66 3.91
C THR A 29 -7.17 5.09 2.93
N ALA A 30 -7.54 5.54 1.72
CA ALA A 30 -6.64 5.95 0.66
C ALA A 30 -5.51 6.87 1.17
N TYR A 31 -4.26 6.58 0.80
CA TYR A 31 -3.11 7.42 1.14
C TYR A 31 -3.28 8.80 0.52
N ASN A 32 -3.25 9.81 1.39
CA ASN A 32 -3.45 11.20 1.01
C ASN A 32 -2.11 11.84 0.62
N ILE A 33 -1.88 11.96 -0.69
CA ILE A 33 -0.73 12.68 -1.24
C ILE A 33 -0.86 14.20 -0.98
N GLY A 34 -2.07 14.68 -0.74
CA GLY A 34 -2.38 16.10 -0.61
C GLY A 34 -2.46 16.79 -1.98
N THR A 35 -2.07 18.06 -2.03
CA THR A 35 -2.05 18.82 -3.28
C THR A 35 -0.87 18.38 -4.15
N LEU A 36 -1.17 17.88 -5.35
CA LEU A 36 -0.14 17.44 -6.29
C LEU A 36 0.51 18.64 -7.00
N THR A 37 1.65 19.09 -6.50
CA THR A 37 2.40 20.24 -7.06
C THR A 37 3.66 19.83 -7.84
N SER A 38 4.09 18.57 -7.72
CA SER A 38 5.25 18.00 -8.41
C SER A 38 5.08 16.49 -8.57
N PRO A 39 5.80 15.84 -9.50
CA PRO A 39 5.79 14.39 -9.63
C PRO A 39 6.11 13.70 -8.30
N GLN A 40 5.32 12.69 -7.95
CA GLN A 40 5.51 11.86 -6.76
C GLN A 40 5.75 10.42 -7.21
N THR A 41 6.67 9.74 -6.54
CA THR A 41 6.98 8.33 -6.79
C THR A 41 6.78 7.55 -5.51
N PHE A 42 5.99 6.48 -5.59
CA PHE A 42 5.75 5.56 -4.48
C PHE A 42 6.18 4.17 -4.91
N THR A 43 6.84 3.45 -3.99
CA THR A 43 7.15 2.03 -4.15
C THR A 43 6.28 1.29 -3.17
N GLU A 44 5.41 0.43 -3.68
CA GLU A 44 4.49 -0.37 -2.89
C GLU A 44 4.24 -1.71 -3.57
N PHE A 45 3.47 -2.59 -2.93
CA PHE A 45 3.06 -3.87 -3.48
C PHE A 45 1.55 -4.07 -3.43
N VAL A 46 1.02 -4.75 -4.45
CA VAL A 46 -0.31 -5.34 -4.44
C VAL A 46 -0.17 -6.86 -4.52
N GLY A 47 -0.86 -7.59 -3.65
CA GLY A 47 -0.80 -9.05 -3.56
C GLY A 47 -1.86 -9.66 -2.64
N ASN A 48 -1.73 -10.95 -2.32
CA ASN A 48 -2.76 -11.68 -1.55
C ASN A 48 -3.04 -11.10 -0.15
N ALA A 49 -2.03 -10.50 0.49
CA ALA A 49 -2.18 -9.88 1.81
C ALA A 49 -2.59 -8.40 1.75
N ASP A 50 -2.29 -7.71 0.63
CA ASP A 50 -2.66 -6.33 0.37
C ASP A 50 -3.22 -6.20 -1.04
N THR A 51 -4.53 -6.33 -1.16
CA THR A 51 -5.18 -6.60 -2.45
C THR A 51 -5.40 -5.38 -3.32
N VAL A 52 -5.35 -4.17 -2.75
CA VAL A 52 -5.67 -2.94 -3.47
C VAL A 52 -4.96 -1.76 -2.80
N ASP A 53 -4.33 -0.91 -3.60
CA ASP A 53 -3.80 0.37 -3.16
C ASP A 53 -4.67 1.53 -3.66
N TYR A 54 -5.19 2.34 -2.73
CA TYR A 54 -5.86 3.60 -3.06
C TYR A 54 -5.00 4.81 -2.74
N TYR A 55 -4.85 5.70 -3.73
CA TYR A 55 -4.21 7.00 -3.58
C TYR A 55 -5.22 8.12 -3.84
N LYS A 56 -5.12 9.21 -3.09
CA LYS A 56 -5.91 10.43 -3.32
C LYS A 56 -5.01 11.66 -3.32
N PHE A 57 -5.36 12.61 -4.18
CA PHE A 57 -4.69 13.90 -4.29
C PHE A 57 -5.72 14.97 -4.70
N SER A 58 -5.35 16.23 -4.49
CA SER A 58 -6.08 17.39 -5.00
C SER A 58 -5.24 18.14 -6.04
N LEU A 59 -5.93 18.83 -6.94
CA LEU A 59 -5.34 19.77 -7.88
C LEU A 59 -5.84 21.18 -7.54
N THR A 60 -4.98 22.18 -7.69
CA THR A 60 -5.34 23.58 -7.45
C THR A 60 -6.17 24.18 -8.59
N GLU A 61 -6.11 23.57 -9.77
CA GLU A 61 -6.79 24.00 -10.98
C GLU A 61 -7.06 22.80 -11.89
N THR A 62 -7.77 23.01 -13.00
CA THR A 62 -7.98 21.95 -13.99
C THR A 62 -6.66 21.63 -14.67
N SER A 63 -6.22 20.37 -14.61
CA SER A 63 -4.91 19.96 -15.12
C SER A 63 -4.99 18.58 -15.78
N ASN A 64 -4.06 18.31 -16.69
CA ASN A 64 -3.83 16.96 -17.20
C ASN A 64 -3.06 16.15 -16.14
N VAL A 65 -3.50 14.92 -15.91
CA VAL A 65 -2.82 13.98 -15.01
C VAL A 65 -2.23 12.86 -15.83
N THR A 66 -0.93 12.61 -15.64
CA THR A 66 -0.24 11.47 -16.23
C THR A 66 0.08 10.47 -15.13
N LEU A 67 -0.37 9.24 -15.30
CA LEU A 67 -0.04 8.12 -14.43
C LEU A 67 0.92 7.19 -15.15
N LEU A 68 2.09 6.93 -14.56
CA LEU A 68 3.03 5.93 -15.01
C LEU A 68 3.10 4.81 -13.97
N THR A 69 2.83 3.58 -14.39
CA THR A 69 2.97 2.39 -13.56
C THR A 69 4.10 1.51 -14.09
N ASN A 70 4.85 0.88 -13.19
CA ASN A 70 5.88 -0.09 -13.52
C ASN A 70 5.76 -1.29 -12.57
N GLY A 71 5.79 -2.51 -13.11
CA GLY A 71 5.80 -3.74 -12.30
C GLY A 71 4.45 -4.16 -11.69
N VAL A 72 3.36 -3.43 -11.94
CA VAL A 72 2.00 -3.88 -11.63
C VAL A 72 1.45 -4.60 -12.86
N THR A 73 1.12 -5.88 -12.71
CA THR A 73 0.57 -6.76 -13.78
C THR A 73 -0.84 -7.18 -13.48
#